data_AF-A0A0F9R2A5-F1
#
_entry.id   AF-A0A0F9R2A5-F1
#
_cell.length_a   1.000
_cell.length_b   1.000
_cell.length_c   1.000
_cell.angle_alpha   90.00
_cell.angle_beta   90.00
_cell.angle_gamma   90.00
#
_symmetry.space_group_name_H-M   'P 1'
#
loop_
_entity.id
_entity.type
_entity.pdbx_description
1 polymer ?
#
loop_
_entity_poly.entity_id
_entity_poly.type
_entity_poly.pdbx_seq_one_letter_code
_entity_poly.pdbx_strand_id
1 'polypeptide(L)'
;MHGDVSEQALVSRGGELLLQTIASQVSPGRPIALPLSAGLDSRAILGGLLEARQASAIDAITFGIPGATDYEAGTEIAKAVGLRHQRIDLTELPITLERLAKTALRTDGNVVLFQAYVHTAMSERLPGHEFWVGFLGEVLAGNDIVGQAISDLETRAILEKDVCGELWQQHQSAQADHTMLLLLLASLEIILRTFNVRT
;
A
#
# COMPACT_ATOMS: atom_id res chain seq x y z
N MET A 1 25.01 14.86 -24.22
CA MET A 1 25.98 14.14 -23.37
C MET A 1 25.30 13.80 -22.06
N HIS A 2 24.67 12.63 -21.96
CA HIS A 2 24.36 12.06 -20.65
C HIS A 2 25.67 11.43 -20.16
N GLY A 3 26.26 11.99 -19.11
CA GLY A 3 27.37 11.32 -18.44
C GLY A 3 26.88 9.97 -17.93
N ASP A 4 27.70 8.93 -18.06
CA ASP A 4 27.43 7.62 -17.47
C ASP A 4 27.28 7.80 -15.95
N VAL A 5 26.04 7.85 -15.48
CA VAL A 5 25.75 7.79 -14.04
C VAL A 5 25.64 6.33 -13.69
N SER A 6 26.44 5.87 -12.73
CA SER A 6 26.37 4.48 -12.28
C SER A 6 25.03 4.19 -11.60
N GLU A 7 24.56 2.95 -11.74
CA GLU A 7 23.36 2.46 -11.04
C GLU A 7 23.43 2.74 -9.53
N GLN A 8 24.59 2.50 -8.92
CA GLN A 8 24.81 2.78 -7.50
C GLN A 8 24.59 4.25 -7.15
N ALA A 9 25.05 5.18 -8.00
CA ALA A 9 24.84 6.61 -7.77
C ALA A 9 23.34 6.99 -7.88
N LEU A 10 22.59 6.36 -8.79
CA LEU A 10 21.15 6.56 -8.91
C LEU A 10 20.40 6.00 -7.69
N VAL A 11 20.75 4.79 -7.23
CA VAL A 11 20.15 4.16 -6.04
C VAL A 11 20.38 5.02 -4.80
N SER A 12 21.62 5.45 -4.56
CA SER A 12 21.94 6.33 -3.43
C SER A 12 21.16 7.64 -3.52
N ARG A 13 21.12 8.26 -4.70
CA ARG A 13 20.42 9.54 -4.88
C ARG A 13 18.89 9.40 -4.70
N GLY A 14 18.30 8.33 -5.22
CA GLY A 14 16.87 8.04 -5.05
C GLY A 14 16.51 7.81 -3.58
N GLY A 15 17.33 7.04 -2.86
CA GLY A 15 17.17 6.82 -1.41
C GLY A 15 17.23 8.12 -0.61
N GLU A 16 18.23 8.97 -0.86
CA GLU A 16 18.32 10.29 -0.22
C GLU A 16 17.08 11.15 -0.46
N LEU A 17 16.61 11.23 -1.71
CA LEU A 17 15.43 12.02 -2.06
C LEU A 17 14.18 11.49 -1.37
N LEU A 18 13.98 10.17 -1.33
CA LEU A 18 12.85 9.55 -0.65
C LEU A 18 12.84 9.91 0.85
N LEU A 19 13.98 9.75 1.53
CA LEU A 19 14.11 10.06 2.96
C LEU A 19 13.85 11.56 3.22
N GLN A 20 14.41 12.45 2.39
CA GLN A 20 14.18 13.89 2.48
C GLN A 20 12.70 14.25 2.28
N THR A 21 12.04 13.66 1.29
CA THR A 21 10.63 13.88 1.02
C THR A 21 9.76 13.45 2.19
N ILE A 22 10.00 12.27 2.77
CA ILE A 22 9.28 11.80 3.96
C ILE A 22 9.49 12.79 5.11
N ALA A 23 10.75 13.09 5.45
CA ALA A 23 11.09 13.98 6.56
C ALA A 23 10.46 15.37 6.44
N SER A 24 10.40 15.92 5.22
CA SER A 24 9.83 17.24 4.94
C SER A 24 8.30 17.31 5.11
N GLN A 25 7.61 16.17 5.00
CA GLN A 25 6.16 16.10 5.06
C GLN A 25 5.61 15.70 6.44
N VAL A 26 6.46 15.23 7.36
CA VAL A 26 6.03 14.86 8.71
C VAL A 26 5.53 16.08 9.49
N SER A 27 4.25 16.08 9.88
CA SER A 27 3.69 17.17 10.68
C SER A 27 4.38 17.29 12.04
N PRO A 28 4.80 18.49 12.47
CA PRO A 28 5.36 18.71 13.80
C PRO A 28 4.34 18.36 14.91
N GLY A 29 4.78 17.59 15.92
CA GLY A 29 4.00 17.33 17.13
C GLY A 29 2.78 16.41 16.98
N ARG A 30 2.47 15.92 15.78
CA ARG A 30 1.42 14.91 15.59
C ARG A 30 1.97 13.50 15.82
N PRO A 31 1.22 12.63 16.54
CA PRO A 31 1.60 11.23 16.66
C PRO A 31 1.44 10.53 15.31
N ILE A 32 2.36 9.63 15.00
CA ILE A 32 2.42 8.95 13.71
C ILE A 32 1.90 7.54 13.85
N ALA A 33 1.02 7.12 12.95
CA ALA A 33 0.62 5.74 12.78
C ALA A 33 1.22 5.18 11.50
N LEU A 34 1.91 4.04 11.60
CA LEU A 34 2.49 3.35 10.45
C LEU A 34 1.92 1.92 10.35
N PRO A 35 1.03 1.65 9.38
CA PRO A 35 0.72 0.29 8.99
C PRO A 35 1.98 -0.42 8.50
N LEU A 36 2.44 -1.42 9.23
CA LEU A 36 3.71 -2.11 9.00
C LEU A 36 3.48 -3.55 8.55
N SER A 37 4.06 -3.91 7.41
CA SER A 37 4.03 -5.25 6.82
C SER A 37 5.45 -5.77 6.54
N ALA A 38 5.58 -6.96 5.94
CA ALA A 38 6.86 -7.48 5.44
C ALA A 38 7.36 -6.73 4.18
N GLY A 39 6.47 -5.96 3.53
CA GLY A 39 6.73 -5.21 2.32
C GLY A 39 7.89 -4.23 2.44
N LEU A 40 8.55 -3.96 1.31
CA LEU A 40 9.64 -2.97 1.25
C LEU A 40 9.10 -1.54 1.42
N ASP A 41 7.92 -1.25 0.88
CA ASP A 41 7.31 0.08 0.93
C ASP A 41 7.13 0.58 2.36
N SER A 42 6.46 -0.20 3.23
CA SER A 42 6.24 0.19 4.63
C SER A 42 7.54 0.31 5.41
N ARG A 43 8.56 -0.49 5.05
CA ARG A 43 9.89 -0.42 5.68
C ARG A 43 10.72 0.78 5.21
N ALA A 44 10.59 1.18 3.94
CA ALA A 44 11.21 2.40 3.42
C ALA A 44 10.59 3.64 4.07
N ILE A 45 9.26 3.66 4.20
CA ILE A 45 8.55 4.70 4.96
C ILE A 45 9.02 4.72 6.42
N LEU A 46 9.13 3.57 7.09
CA LEU A 46 9.68 3.49 8.45
C LEU A 46 11.07 4.13 8.54
N GLY A 47 11.97 3.79 7.61
CA GLY A 47 13.31 4.39 7.56
C GLY A 47 13.27 5.91 7.48
N GLY A 48 12.48 6.48 6.58
CA GLY A 48 12.32 7.93 6.46
C GLY A 48 11.69 8.59 7.69
N LEU A 49 10.74 7.93 8.34
CA LEU A 49 10.13 8.45 9.56
C LEU A 49 11.11 8.48 10.74
N LEU A 50 12.00 7.48 10.83
CA LEU A 50 13.02 7.42 11.89
C LEU A 50 14.12 8.48 11.74
N GLU A 51 14.37 8.96 10.52
CA GLU A 51 15.24 10.13 10.29
C GLU A 51 14.61 11.43 10.82
N ALA A 52 13.27 11.50 10.84
CA ALA A 52 12.53 12.70 11.20
C ALA A 52 12.02 12.71 12.65
N ARG A 53 11.86 11.54 13.27
CA ARG A 53 11.24 11.36 14.60
C ARG A 53 11.89 10.21 15.35
N GLN A 54 11.85 10.29 16.67
CA GLN A 54 12.24 9.16 17.52
C GLN A 54 11.24 8.00 17.36
N ALA A 55 11.71 6.77 17.46
CA ALA A 55 10.90 5.55 17.41
C ALA A 55 9.70 5.58 18.37
N SER A 56 9.85 6.19 19.54
CA SER A 56 8.79 6.34 20.56
C SER A 56 7.62 7.25 20.14
N ALA A 57 7.80 8.06 19.10
CA ALA A 57 6.77 8.93 18.53
C ALA A 57 6.00 8.26 17.37
N ILE A 58 6.34 7.02 17.04
CA ILE A 58 5.74 6.25 15.94
C ILE A 58 5.04 5.03 16.55
N ASP A 59 3.72 4.96 16.33
CA ASP A 59 2.91 3.79 16.63
C ASP A 59 2.78 2.94 15.38
N ALA A 60 3.47 1.80 15.37
CA ALA A 60 3.30 0.81 14.33
C ALA A 60 2.02 0.01 14.57
N ILE A 61 1.33 -0.33 13.49
CA ILE A 61 0.15 -1.19 13.54
C ILE A 61 0.24 -2.25 12.45
N THR A 62 -0.02 -3.50 12.79
CA THR A 62 -0.06 -4.60 11.82
C THR A 62 -1.42 -5.25 11.88
N PHE A 63 -1.97 -5.62 10.73
CA PHE A 63 -3.22 -6.38 10.65
C PHE A 63 -3.00 -7.64 9.82
N GLY A 64 -3.75 -8.68 10.12
CA GLY A 64 -3.63 -9.96 9.45
C GLY A 64 -4.20 -11.10 10.29
N ILE A 65 -3.97 -12.32 9.84
CA ILE A 65 -4.35 -13.53 10.57
C ILE A 65 -3.09 -14.03 11.32
N PRO A 66 -3.19 -14.44 12.60
CA PRO A 66 -2.09 -15.08 13.32
C PRO A 66 -1.39 -16.17 12.52
N GLY A 67 -0.06 -16.13 12.53
CA GLY A 67 0.78 -17.04 11.74
C GLY A 67 0.99 -16.64 10.27
N ALA A 68 0.28 -15.64 9.75
CA ALA A 68 0.56 -15.10 8.41
C ALA A 68 1.86 -14.28 8.41
N THR A 69 2.62 -14.34 7.32
CA THR A 69 3.93 -13.69 7.21
C THR A 69 3.88 -12.20 7.54
N ASP A 70 2.96 -11.44 6.94
CA ASP A 70 2.86 -9.99 7.20
C ASP A 70 2.46 -9.68 8.65
N TYR A 71 1.65 -10.55 9.26
CA TYR A 71 1.19 -10.40 10.63
C TYR A 71 2.31 -10.61 11.66
N GLU A 72 3.23 -11.54 11.38
CA GLU A 72 4.39 -11.80 12.25
C GLU A 72 5.56 -10.85 11.95
N ALA A 73 5.87 -10.62 10.67
CA ALA A 73 7.01 -9.80 10.27
C ALA A 73 6.91 -8.36 10.79
N GLY A 74 5.72 -7.74 10.70
CA GLY A 74 5.51 -6.39 11.23
C GLY A 74 5.81 -6.30 12.74
N THR A 75 5.48 -7.35 13.49
CA THR A 75 5.77 -7.44 14.93
C THR A 75 7.27 -7.50 15.20
N GLU A 76 7.98 -8.37 14.49
CA GLU A 76 9.43 -8.52 14.67
C GLU A 76 10.20 -7.27 14.24
N ILE A 77 9.79 -6.62 13.14
CA ILE A 77 10.39 -5.35 12.69
C ILE A 77 10.17 -4.27 13.75
N ALA A 78 8.94 -4.11 14.24
CA ALA A 78 8.62 -3.10 15.25
C ALA A 78 9.43 -3.31 16.54
N LYS A 79 9.57 -4.56 16.98
CA LYS A 79 10.38 -4.94 18.14
C LYS A 79 11.87 -4.66 17.92
N ALA A 80 12.42 -4.99 16.76
CA ALA A 80 13.83 -4.76 16.43
C ALA A 80 14.21 -3.28 16.44
N VAL A 81 13.27 -2.40 16.10
CA VAL A 81 13.46 -0.95 16.02
C VAL A 81 13.04 -0.23 17.31
N GLY A 82 12.35 -0.92 18.22
CA GLY A 82 11.87 -0.33 19.48
C GLY A 82 10.64 0.57 19.32
N LEU A 83 9.75 0.25 18.37
CA LEU A 83 8.49 0.96 18.16
C LEU A 83 7.44 0.53 19.19
N ARG A 84 6.48 1.42 19.47
CA ARG A 84 5.19 1.00 20.03
C ARG A 84 4.42 0.27 18.95
N HIS A 85 3.84 -0.90 19.26
CA HIS A 85 3.20 -1.74 18.25
C HIS A 85 1.86 -2.27 18.71
N GLN A 86 0.89 -2.24 17.80
CA GLN A 86 -0.41 -2.87 17.97
C GLN A 86 -0.68 -3.88 16.85
N ARG A 87 -1.43 -4.92 17.17
CA ARG A 87 -1.87 -5.94 16.21
C ARG A 87 -3.39 -5.92 16.07
N ILE A 88 -3.87 -6.13 14.86
CA ILE A 88 -5.27 -6.38 14.56
C ILE A 88 -5.36 -7.81 14.01
N ASP A 89 -5.78 -8.73 14.87
CA ASP A 89 -6.17 -10.07 14.44
C ASP A 89 -7.48 -9.97 13.65
N LEU A 90 -7.44 -10.34 12.36
CA LEU A 90 -8.61 -10.33 11.50
C LEU A 90 -9.61 -11.45 11.81
N THR A 91 -9.20 -12.51 12.51
CA THR A 91 -10.10 -13.56 12.98
C THR A 91 -10.98 -13.11 14.14
N GLU A 92 -10.52 -12.10 14.88
CA GLU A 92 -11.24 -11.50 16.01
C GLU A 92 -11.95 -10.19 15.64
N LEU A 93 -11.73 -9.66 14.43
CA LEU A 93 -12.30 -8.39 14.00
C LEU A 93 -13.78 -8.58 13.61
N PRO A 94 -14.76 -8.04 14.38
CA PRO A 94 -16.16 -8.39 14.20
C PRO A 94 -16.75 -7.73 12.95
N ILE A 95 -16.98 -8.52 11.89
CA ILE A 95 -17.59 -8.05 10.65
C ILE A 95 -19.11 -8.02 10.83
N THR A 96 -19.68 -6.84 11.06
CA THR A 96 -21.13 -6.64 11.17
C THR A 96 -21.63 -5.65 10.12
N LEU A 97 -22.90 -5.78 9.71
CA LEU A 97 -23.52 -4.86 8.76
C LEU A 97 -23.45 -3.40 9.22
N GLU A 98 -23.61 -3.15 10.52
CA GLU A 98 -23.51 -1.81 11.11
C GLU A 98 -22.12 -1.21 10.90
N ARG A 99 -21.04 -1.96 11.20
CA ARG A 99 -19.66 -1.47 11.01
C ARG A 99 -19.30 -1.28 9.55
N LEU A 100 -19.80 -2.17 8.68
CA LEU A 100 -19.64 -2.04 7.24
C LEU A 100 -20.39 -0.80 6.71
N ALA A 101 -21.63 -0.56 7.13
CA ALA A 101 -22.38 0.63 6.76
C ALA A 101 -21.69 1.93 7.22
N LYS A 102 -21.16 1.95 8.45
CA LYS A 102 -20.35 3.08 8.96
C LYS A 102 -19.09 3.30 8.12
N THR A 103 -18.43 2.23 7.71
CA THR A 103 -17.26 2.31 6.82
C THR A 103 -17.64 2.89 5.46
N ALA A 104 -18.70 2.39 4.84
CA ALA A 104 -19.18 2.89 3.55
C ALA A 104 -19.50 4.39 3.61
N LEU A 105 -20.14 4.86 4.69
CA LEU A 105 -20.41 6.28 4.90
C LEU A 105 -19.14 7.11 5.09
N ARG A 106 -18.09 6.57 5.72
CA ARG A 106 -16.79 7.26 5.89
C ARG A 106 -16.01 7.42 4.59
N THR A 107 -16.32 6.60 3.59
CA THR A 107 -15.59 6.53 2.32
C THR A 107 -16.48 6.85 1.13
N ASP A 108 -17.66 7.46 1.35
CA ASP A 108 -18.64 7.75 0.30
C ASP A 108 -18.99 6.55 -0.62
N GLY A 109 -18.82 5.32 -0.11
CA GLY A 109 -19.02 4.07 -0.86
C GLY A 109 -18.09 3.84 -2.05
N ASN A 110 -17.02 4.63 -2.23
CA ASN A 110 -16.20 4.62 -3.45
C ASN A 110 -14.95 3.71 -3.41
N VAL A 111 -14.86 2.84 -2.40
CA VAL A 111 -13.72 1.93 -2.18
C VAL A 111 -14.19 0.52 -1.85
N VAL A 112 -13.29 -0.45 -1.99
CA VAL A 112 -13.54 -1.84 -1.59
C VAL A 112 -13.84 -1.89 -0.08
N LEU A 113 -15.08 -2.20 0.25
CA LEU A 113 -15.62 -2.02 1.59
C LEU A 113 -14.86 -2.80 2.68
N PHE A 114 -14.49 -4.04 2.39
CA PHE A 114 -13.77 -4.89 3.35
C PHE A 114 -12.33 -4.41 3.58
N GLN A 115 -11.68 -3.84 2.57
CA GLN A 115 -10.34 -3.26 2.72
C GLN A 115 -10.42 -1.95 3.53
N ALA A 116 -11.36 -1.08 3.16
CA ALA A 116 -11.62 0.17 3.88
C ALA A 116 -12.02 -0.06 5.34
N TYR A 117 -12.68 -1.17 5.63
CA TYR A 117 -13.08 -1.55 6.98
C TYR A 117 -11.86 -1.82 7.88
N VAL A 118 -10.83 -2.49 7.37
CA VAL A 118 -9.58 -2.69 8.12
C VAL A 118 -8.90 -1.35 8.41
N HIS A 119 -8.88 -0.44 7.42
CA HIS A 119 -8.31 0.90 7.60
C HIS A 119 -9.10 1.74 8.61
N THR A 120 -10.42 1.63 8.59
CA THR A 120 -11.32 2.22 9.58
C THR A 120 -11.02 1.69 10.98
N ALA A 121 -10.82 0.38 11.13
CA ALA A 121 -10.47 -0.23 12.40
C ALA A 121 -9.08 0.20 12.92
N MET A 122 -8.11 0.43 12.04
CA MET A 122 -6.81 1.03 12.41
C MET A 122 -6.99 2.47 12.93
N SER A 123 -7.75 3.29 12.20
CA SER A 123 -8.05 4.67 12.58
C SER A 123 -8.81 4.77 13.91
N GLU A 124 -9.68 3.81 14.22
CA GLU A 124 -10.39 3.73 15.50
C GLU A 124 -9.46 3.36 16.68
N ARG A 125 -8.41 2.56 16.43
CA ARG A 125 -7.40 2.21 17.46
C ARG A 125 -6.37 3.31 17.71
N LEU A 126 -6.08 4.11 16.68
CA LEU A 126 -5.10 5.19 16.72
C LEU A 126 -5.76 6.53 16.33
N PRO A 127 -6.75 7.01 17.13
CA PRO A 127 -7.45 8.25 16.81
C PRO A 127 -6.47 9.44 16.84
N GLY A 128 -6.65 10.38 15.89
CA GLY A 128 -5.84 11.60 15.80
C GLY A 128 -4.41 11.41 15.28
N HIS A 129 -4.02 10.18 14.92
CA HIS A 129 -2.71 9.92 14.33
C HIS A 129 -2.68 10.31 12.86
N GLU A 130 -1.50 10.75 12.41
CA GLU A 130 -1.19 10.89 11.00
C GLU A 130 -0.76 9.54 10.45
N PHE A 131 -1.50 9.01 9.47
CA PHE A 131 -1.22 7.70 8.89
C PHE A 131 -0.26 7.81 7.72
N TRP A 132 0.86 7.09 7.83
CA TRP A 132 1.86 6.94 6.78
C TRP A 132 1.79 5.54 6.22
N VAL A 133 1.40 5.37 4.96
CA VAL A 133 1.17 4.06 4.36
C VAL A 133 2.17 3.84 3.24
N GLY A 134 2.88 2.72 3.28
CA GLY A 134 3.68 2.26 2.15
C GLY A 134 2.75 1.77 1.05
N PHE A 135 2.58 2.55 0.00
CA PHE A 135 1.76 2.23 -1.16
C PHE A 135 2.49 2.65 -2.43
N LEU A 136 2.39 1.82 -3.49
CA LEU A 136 2.91 2.03 -4.85
C LEU A 136 4.42 1.88 -5.10
N GLY A 137 5.23 1.38 -4.17
CA GLY A 137 6.65 1.14 -4.45
C GLY A 137 6.86 0.11 -5.56
N GLU A 138 6.01 -0.93 -5.63
CA GLU A 138 6.04 -1.92 -6.72
C GLU A 138 5.66 -1.32 -8.09
N VAL A 139 4.65 -0.44 -8.12
CA VAL A 139 4.21 0.23 -9.37
C VAL A 139 5.27 1.23 -9.85
N LEU A 140 5.87 1.98 -8.92
CA LEU A 140 6.92 2.96 -9.23
C LEU A 140 8.26 2.30 -9.57
N ALA A 141 8.56 1.12 -9.02
CA ALA A 141 9.76 0.35 -9.32
C ALA A 141 9.63 -0.49 -10.61
N GLY A 142 8.50 -0.38 -11.33
CA GLY A 142 8.28 -1.10 -12.59
C GLY A 142 8.07 -2.60 -12.40
N ASN A 143 7.67 -3.05 -11.20
CA ASN A 143 7.28 -4.43 -11.00
C ASN A 143 5.92 -4.63 -11.67
N ASP A 144 5.91 -5.39 -12.77
CA ASP A 144 4.84 -5.46 -13.77
C ASP A 144 3.57 -6.18 -13.28
N ILE A 145 3.26 -6.15 -11.98
CA ILE A 145 2.07 -6.79 -11.40
C ILE A 145 0.80 -6.18 -12.00
N VAL A 146 0.80 -4.86 -12.24
CA VAL A 146 -0.33 -4.19 -12.88
C VAL A 146 -0.43 -4.58 -14.36
N GLY A 147 0.67 -4.52 -15.12
CA GLY A 147 0.62 -4.92 -16.54
C GLY A 147 0.27 -6.41 -16.70
N GLN A 148 0.84 -7.29 -15.88
CA GLN A 148 0.53 -8.72 -15.88
C GLN A 148 -0.91 -9.00 -15.49
N ALA A 149 -1.41 -8.43 -14.38
CA ALA A 149 -2.78 -8.65 -13.93
C ALA A 149 -3.80 -8.20 -14.97
N ILE A 150 -3.53 -7.09 -15.66
CA ILE A 150 -4.42 -6.60 -16.70
C ILE A 150 -4.30 -7.45 -17.98
N SER A 151 -3.11 -7.90 -18.37
CA SER A 151 -2.94 -8.86 -19.48
C SER A 151 -3.66 -10.19 -19.23
N ASP A 152 -3.71 -10.63 -17.97
CA ASP A 152 -4.42 -11.84 -17.58
C ASP A 152 -5.95 -11.69 -17.74
N LEU A 153 -6.52 -10.47 -17.60
CA LEU A 153 -7.94 -10.22 -17.89
C LEU A 153 -8.28 -10.39 -19.38
N GLU A 154 -7.39 -9.95 -20.28
CA GLU A 154 -7.55 -10.17 -21.73
C GLU A 154 -7.51 -11.67 -22.03
N THR A 155 -6.61 -12.40 -21.38
CA THR A 155 -6.50 -13.86 -21.52
C THR A 155 -7.78 -14.59 -21.05
N ARG A 156 -8.48 -14.04 -20.06
CA ARG A 156 -9.78 -14.56 -19.56
C ARG A 156 -10.98 -14.15 -20.42
N ALA A 157 -10.77 -13.36 -21.48
CA ALA A 157 -11.83 -12.81 -22.33
C ALA A 157 -12.89 -11.98 -21.57
N ILE A 158 -12.50 -11.36 -20.46
CA ILE A 158 -13.37 -10.46 -19.66
C ILE A 158 -13.44 -9.07 -20.30
N LEU A 159 -12.35 -8.67 -20.95
CA LEU A 159 -12.23 -7.43 -21.70
C LEU A 159 -11.98 -7.73 -23.16
N GLU A 160 -12.35 -6.79 -24.03
CA GLU A 160 -11.99 -6.87 -25.44
C GLU A 160 -10.47 -6.89 -25.59
N LYS A 161 -10.01 -7.65 -26.57
CA LYS A 161 -8.58 -7.81 -26.84
C LYS A 161 -7.94 -6.46 -27.15
N ASP A 162 -6.72 -6.26 -26.65
CA ASP A 162 -5.88 -5.09 -26.86
C ASP A 162 -6.33 -3.81 -26.12
N VAL A 163 -7.51 -3.78 -25.50
CA VAL A 163 -7.98 -2.64 -24.67
C VAL A 163 -7.01 -2.34 -23.55
N CYS A 164 -6.49 -3.37 -22.89
CA CYS A 164 -5.60 -3.19 -21.77
C CYS A 164 -4.20 -2.76 -22.22
N GLY A 165 -3.73 -3.32 -23.32
CA GLY A 165 -2.48 -2.90 -23.97
C GLY A 165 -2.51 -1.43 -24.39
N GLU A 166 -3.62 -0.96 -24.96
CA GLU A 166 -3.80 0.43 -25.36
C GLU A 166 -3.82 1.38 -24.16
N LEU A 167 -4.61 1.07 -23.12
CA LEU A 167 -4.67 1.87 -21.90
C LEU A 167 -3.30 1.94 -21.21
N TRP A 168 -2.58 0.81 -21.15
CA TRP A 168 -1.23 0.75 -20.60
C TRP A 168 -0.25 1.61 -21.40
N GLN A 169 -0.25 1.50 -22.74
CA GLN A 169 0.62 2.33 -23.58
C GLN A 169 0.32 3.82 -23.46
N GLN A 170 -0.95 4.22 -23.47
CA GLN A 170 -1.33 5.63 -23.33
C GLN A 170 -0.88 6.19 -21.98
N HIS A 171 -0.93 5.38 -20.91
CA HIS A 171 -0.45 5.75 -19.60
C HIS A 171 1.08 5.89 -19.54
N GLN A 172 1.81 4.86 -19.99
CA GLN A 172 3.27 4.86 -19.99
C GLN A 172 3.86 5.96 -20.89
N SER A 173 3.18 6.31 -21.98
CA SER A 173 3.59 7.39 -22.88
C SER A 173 3.16 8.79 -22.42
N ALA A 174 2.52 8.90 -21.24
CA ALA A 174 1.94 10.13 -20.71
C ALA A 174 0.94 10.82 -21.67
N GLN A 175 0.33 10.08 -22.59
CA GLN A 175 -0.74 10.57 -23.46
C GLN A 175 -2.06 10.75 -22.68
N ALA A 176 -2.29 9.93 -21.65
CA ALA A 176 -3.43 10.03 -20.75
C ALA A 176 -3.12 9.44 -19.36
N ASP A 177 -3.78 9.94 -18.31
CA ASP A 177 -3.70 9.36 -16.97
C ASP A 177 -4.79 8.30 -16.76
N HIS A 178 -4.38 7.02 -16.85
CA HIS A 178 -5.26 5.87 -16.62
C HIS A 178 -5.01 5.18 -15.27
N THR A 179 -4.28 5.82 -14.34
CA THR A 179 -3.81 5.20 -13.08
C THR A 179 -4.93 4.47 -12.33
N MET A 180 -6.06 5.16 -12.10
CA MET A 180 -7.19 4.59 -11.36
C MET A 180 -7.87 3.43 -12.11
N LEU A 181 -7.99 3.53 -13.43
CA LEU A 181 -8.60 2.48 -14.25
C LEU A 181 -7.72 1.23 -14.28
N LEU A 182 -6.41 1.39 -14.49
CA LEU A 182 -5.44 0.30 -14.47
C LEU A 182 -5.41 -0.40 -13.10
N LEU A 183 -5.46 0.36 -12.00
CA LEU A 183 -5.55 -0.20 -10.65
C LEU A 183 -6.85 -0.97 -10.41
N LEU A 184 -8.00 -0.47 -10.90
CA LEU A 184 -9.27 -1.17 -10.80
C LEU A 184 -9.26 -2.50 -11.59
N LEU A 185 -8.69 -2.48 -12.79
CA LEU A 185 -8.54 -3.69 -13.60
C LEU A 185 -7.59 -4.71 -12.95
N ALA A 186 -6.43 -4.27 -12.46
CA ALA A 186 -5.53 -5.16 -11.72
C ALA A 186 -6.20 -5.74 -10.47
N SER A 187 -6.98 -4.94 -9.74
CA SER A 187 -7.75 -5.38 -8.57
C SER A 187 -8.81 -6.43 -8.94
N LEU A 188 -9.49 -6.26 -10.07
CA LEU A 188 -10.46 -7.23 -10.58
C LEU A 188 -9.80 -8.60 -10.82
N GLU A 189 -8.64 -8.65 -11.48
CA GLU A 189 -7.94 -9.93 -11.70
C GLU A 189 -7.52 -10.59 -10.39
N ILE A 190 -7.02 -9.81 -9.44
CA ILE A 190 -6.62 -10.32 -8.12
C ILE A 190 -7.83 -10.97 -7.42
N ILE A 191 -9.01 -10.33 -7.48
CA ILE A 191 -10.27 -10.87 -6.94
C ILE A 191 -10.64 -12.18 -7.66
N LEU A 192 -10.61 -12.21 -8.99
CA LEU A 192 -10.97 -13.39 -9.79
C LEU A 192 -10.06 -14.58 -9.49
N ARG A 193 -8.75 -14.34 -9.30
CA ARG A 193 -7.78 -15.37 -8.86
C ARG A 193 -8.09 -15.89 -7.47
N THR A 194 -8.34 -14.98 -6.53
CA THR A 194 -8.58 -15.31 -5.12
C THR A 194 -9.82 -16.20 -4.95
N PHE A 195 -10.89 -15.91 -5.69
CA PHE A 195 -12.14 -16.66 -5.62
C PHE A 195 -12.27 -17.78 -6.66
N ASN A 196 -11.21 -18.04 -7.43
CA ASN A 196 -11.13 -19.08 -8.45
C ASN A 196 -12.31 -19.03 -9.44
N VAL A 197 -12.75 -17.82 -9.78
CA VAL A 197 -13.86 -17.59 -10.72
C VAL A 197 -13.37 -17.96 -12.11
N ARG A 198 -14.06 -18.92 -12.74
CA ARG A 198 -13.84 -19.32 -14.13
C ARG A 198 -14.84 -18.58 -15.00
N THR A 199 -14.33 -17.88 -16.00
CA THR A 199 -15.09 -17.22 -17.07
C THR A 199 -15.02 -18.03 -18.35
#